data_AF-A0A9X9QEL3-F1
#
_entry.id   AF-A0A9X9QEL3-F1
#
_cell.length_a   1.000
_cell.length_b   1.000
_cell.length_c   1.000
_cell.angle_alpha   90.00
_cell.angle_beta   90.00
_cell.angle_gamma   90.00
#
_symmetry.space_group_name_H-M   'P 1'
#
loop_
_entity.id
_entity.type
_entity.pdbx_description
1 polymer ?
#
loop_
_entity_poly.entity_id
_entity_poly.type
_entity_poly.pdbx_seq_one_letter_code
_entity_poly.pdbx_strand_id
1 'polypeptide(L)'
;MVGKAMRICERMEAERSENETGTTISAGKNISTKPLKQINVLWRGVVRDREEKERDRRMRYDLQQSLSRLPTYEDPDEEADDKQALGTNGVYNNLVEDLEEEDDELDDFNRLEPGERLQKLVGHMRIEHNYCFWCKYKYPDQNLEGCPGSTEEDHD
;
A
#
# COMPACT_ATOMS: atom_id res chain seq x y z
N MET A 1 -5.45 4.37 15.25
CA MET A 1 -4.49 3.27 15.48
C MET A 1 -4.44 2.29 14.31
N VAL A 2 -5.61 1.90 13.75
CA VAL A 2 -5.76 1.03 12.57
C VAL A 2 -4.77 1.35 11.43
N GLY A 3 -4.70 2.60 10.97
CA GLY A 3 -3.79 2.97 9.87
C GLY A 3 -2.30 2.78 10.17
N LYS A 4 -1.87 2.85 11.44
CA LYS A 4 -0.49 2.51 11.82
C LYS A 4 -0.26 1.00 11.74
N ALA A 5 -1.22 0.20 12.21
CA ALA A 5 -1.15 -1.25 12.14
C ALA A 5 -1.10 -1.75 10.68
N MET A 6 -1.94 -1.20 9.80
CA MET A 6 -1.93 -1.52 8.37
C MET A 6 -0.57 -1.32 7.70
N ARG A 7 0.08 -0.17 7.96
CA ARG A 7 1.42 0.13 7.43
C ARG A 7 2.50 -0.81 7.95
N ILE A 8 2.35 -1.30 9.18
CA ILE A 8 3.27 -2.27 9.76
C ILE A 8 3.09 -3.63 9.06
N CYS A 9 1.84 -4.08 8.85
CA CYS A 9 1.58 -5.31 8.08
C CYS A 9 2.15 -5.22 6.67
N GLU A 10 1.89 -4.12 5.94
CA GLU A 10 2.43 -3.91 4.59
C GLU A 10 3.96 -4.06 4.58
N ARG A 11 4.65 -3.44 5.54
CA ARG A 11 6.11 -3.52 5.64
C ARG A 11 6.59 -4.94 5.95
N MET A 12 5.96 -5.63 6.89
CA MET A 12 6.35 -6.99 7.26
C MET A 12 6.14 -7.97 6.11
N GLU A 13 5.06 -7.81 5.34
CA GLU A 13 4.82 -8.64 4.15
C GLU A 13 5.82 -8.32 3.03
N ALA A 14 6.18 -7.05 2.84
CA ALA A 14 7.24 -6.66 1.92
C ALA A 14 8.57 -7.32 2.29
N GLU A 15 9.00 -7.19 3.55
CA GLU A 15 10.22 -7.83 4.08
C GLU A 15 10.18 -9.36 3.95
N ARG A 16 9.03 -9.99 4.20
CA ARG A 16 8.83 -11.44 4.03
C ARG A 16 8.98 -11.84 2.57
N SER A 17 8.33 -11.11 1.65
CA SER A 17 8.40 -11.37 0.21
C SER A 17 9.81 -11.14 -0.37
N GLU A 18 10.56 -10.16 0.14
CA GLU A 18 11.95 -9.91 -0.23
C GLU A 18 12.86 -11.07 0.20
N ASN A 19 12.67 -11.60 1.42
CA ASN A 19 13.42 -12.76 1.91
C ASN A 19 13.13 -14.04 1.10
N GLU A 20 11.88 -14.22 0.64
CA GLU A 20 11.48 -15.39 -0.16
C GLU A 20 11.95 -15.30 -1.62
N THR A 21 11.90 -14.12 -2.23
CA THR A 21 12.20 -13.94 -3.66
C THR A 21 13.62 -13.48 -3.95
N GLY A 22 14.40 -13.10 -2.92
CA GLY A 22 15.76 -12.57 -3.06
C GLY A 22 15.85 -11.29 -3.88
N THR A 23 14.71 -10.67 -4.23
CA THR A 23 14.64 -9.49 -5.09
C THR A 23 14.53 -8.25 -4.21
N THR A 24 15.58 -7.44 -4.18
CA THR A 24 15.61 -6.16 -3.47
C THR A 24 14.77 -5.12 -4.22
N ILE A 25 13.44 -5.17 -4.07
CA ILE A 25 12.59 -4.06 -4.49
C ILE A 25 12.80 -2.96 -3.45
N SER A 26 13.50 -1.89 -3.82
CA SER A 26 13.71 -0.75 -2.94
C SER A 26 12.36 -0.23 -2.44
N ALA A 27 12.10 -0.41 -1.13
CA ALA A 27 10.84 -0.13 -0.44
C ALA A 27 10.45 1.37 -0.37
N GLY A 28 10.94 2.20 -1.28
CA GLY A 28 10.83 3.66 -1.23
C GLY A 28 9.95 4.32 -2.28
N LYS A 29 9.86 3.82 -3.53
CA LYS A 29 9.33 4.65 -4.64
C LYS A 29 8.73 3.88 -5.83
N ASN A 30 8.51 2.58 -5.71
CA ASN A 30 7.97 1.81 -6.83
C ASN A 30 6.47 1.66 -6.67
N ILE A 31 5.74 2.22 -7.63
CA ILE A 31 4.31 1.98 -7.85
C ILE A 31 4.10 0.46 -7.77
N SER A 32 3.13 0.02 -6.97
CA SER A 32 2.90 -1.42 -6.81
C SER A 32 2.54 -2.02 -8.17
N THR A 33 3.44 -2.81 -8.75
CA THR A 33 3.17 -3.54 -10.00
C THR A 33 2.28 -4.76 -9.79
N LYS A 34 1.94 -5.07 -8.52
CA LYS A 34 1.00 -6.13 -8.17
C LYS A 34 -0.43 -5.58 -8.22
N PRO A 35 -1.38 -6.32 -8.81
CA PRO A 35 -2.78 -5.92 -8.85
C PRO A 35 -3.33 -5.79 -7.41
N LEU A 36 -4.19 -4.80 -7.19
CA LEU A 36 -4.69 -4.46 -5.84
C LEU A 36 -5.38 -5.65 -5.14
N LYS A 37 -6.04 -6.51 -5.91
CA LYS A 37 -6.72 -7.73 -5.43
C LYS A 37 -5.78 -8.82 -4.91
N GLN A 38 -4.50 -8.80 -5.30
CA GLN A 38 -3.51 -9.76 -4.77
C GLN A 38 -3.02 -9.35 -3.37
N ILE A 39 -3.22 -8.10 -2.98
CA ILE A 39 -2.80 -7.60 -1.67
C ILE A 39 -3.88 -7.95 -0.65
N ASN A 40 -3.45 -8.35 0.55
CA ASN A 40 -4.38 -8.71 1.61
C ASN A 40 -5.33 -7.53 1.95
N VAL A 41 -6.62 -7.86 2.07
CA VAL A 41 -7.72 -6.96 2.47
C VAL A 41 -7.36 -6.06 3.65
N LEU A 42 -6.63 -6.62 4.62
CA LEU A 42 -6.32 -5.94 5.88
C LEU A 42 -5.50 -4.67 5.70
N TRP A 43 -4.65 -4.56 4.67
CA TRP A 43 -3.81 -3.37 4.42
C TRP A 43 -3.88 -2.83 2.99
N ARG A 44 -4.57 -3.50 2.07
CA ARG A 44 -4.73 -3.00 0.68
C ARG A 44 -5.33 -1.59 0.60
N GLY A 45 -6.20 -1.21 1.54
CA GLY A 45 -6.77 0.14 1.58
C GLY A 45 -5.72 1.25 1.69
N VAL A 46 -4.65 1.02 2.44
CA VAL A 46 -3.55 2.01 2.54
C VAL A 46 -2.75 2.09 1.25
N VAL A 47 -2.62 0.98 0.53
CA VAL A 47 -1.98 0.94 -0.78
C VAL A 47 -2.84 1.67 -1.80
N ARG A 48 -4.15 1.40 -1.84
CA ARG A 48 -5.12 2.09 -2.71
C ARG A 48 -5.12 3.59 -2.46
N ASP A 49 -5.22 4.04 -1.21
CA ASP A 49 -5.16 5.46 -0.84
C ASP A 49 -3.86 6.14 -1.29
N ARG A 50 -2.73 5.42 -1.31
CA ARG A 50 -1.43 5.94 -1.75
C ARG A 50 -1.41 6.08 -3.27
N GLU A 51 -1.86 5.07 -3.99
CA GLU A 51 -1.95 5.08 -5.46
C GLU A 51 -2.94 6.15 -5.95
N GLU A 52 -4.09 6.30 -5.29
CA GLU A 52 -5.07 7.36 -5.60
C GLU A 52 -4.48 8.76 -5.40
N LYS A 53 -3.78 9.00 -4.29
CA LYS A 53 -3.09 10.28 -4.04
C LYS A 53 -1.99 10.56 -5.06
N GLU A 54 -1.30 9.53 -5.52
CA GLU A 54 -0.27 9.67 -6.55
C GLU A 54 -0.90 9.98 -7.91
N ARG A 55 -2.01 9.32 -8.27
CA ARG A 55 -2.82 9.62 -9.45
C ARG A 55 -3.33 11.06 -9.43
N ASP A 56 -3.93 11.50 -8.33
CA ASP A 56 -4.45 12.86 -8.18
C ASP A 56 -3.33 13.91 -8.26
N ARG A 57 -2.18 13.65 -7.63
CA ARG A 57 -0.98 14.49 -7.76
C ARG A 57 -0.52 14.59 -9.22
N ARG A 58 -0.48 13.47 -9.94
CA ARG A 58 -0.07 13.43 -11.35
C ARG A 58 -1.08 14.10 -12.26
N MET A 59 -2.37 13.86 -12.07
CA MET A 59 -3.44 14.51 -12.84
C MET A 59 -3.38 16.03 -12.67
N ARG A 60 -3.13 16.52 -11.45
CA ARG A 60 -2.88 17.96 -11.22
C ARG A 60 -1.63 18.46 -11.93
N TYR A 61 -0.54 17.69 -11.89
CA TYR A 61 0.71 18.06 -12.56
C TYR A 61 0.53 18.12 -14.08
N ASP A 62 -0.10 17.11 -14.68
CA ASP A 62 -0.38 17.03 -16.12
C ASP A 62 -1.36 18.12 -16.57
N LEU A 63 -2.40 18.40 -15.79
CA LEU A 63 -3.28 19.55 -16.04
C LEU A 63 -2.50 20.87 -15.96
N GLN A 64 -1.63 21.04 -14.97
CA GLN A 64 -0.83 22.25 -14.84
C GLN A 64 0.18 22.41 -15.99
N GLN A 65 0.72 21.30 -16.49
CA GLN A 65 1.66 21.28 -17.60
C GLN A 65 0.98 21.47 -18.96
N SER A 66 -0.19 20.89 -19.18
CA SER A 66 -1.00 21.14 -20.39
C SER A 66 -1.53 22.57 -20.46
N LEU A 67 -1.68 23.27 -19.32
CA LEU A 67 -1.97 24.70 -19.30
C LEU A 67 -0.75 25.59 -19.64
N SER A 68 0.48 25.08 -19.47
CA SER A 68 1.71 25.81 -19.78
C SER A 68 2.18 25.62 -21.22
N ARG A 69 1.73 24.57 -21.92
CA ARG A 69 2.04 24.29 -23.34
C ARG A 69 0.83 24.52 -24.25
N LEU A 70 1.05 25.13 -25.41
CA LEU A 70 0.00 25.17 -26.44
C LEU A 70 -0.22 23.76 -27.00
N PRO A 71 -1.48 23.30 -27.21
CA PRO A 71 -1.80 21.99 -27.76
C PRO A 71 -1.16 21.64 -29.12
N THR A 72 -0.59 22.64 -29.82
CA THR A 72 0.05 22.48 -31.14
C THR A 72 1.58 22.63 -31.10
N TYR A 73 2.18 22.80 -29.92
CA TYR A 73 3.64 22.95 -29.78
C TYR A 73 4.26 21.58 -29.50
N GLU A 74 4.77 20.94 -30.55
CA GLU A 74 5.66 19.79 -30.42
C GLU A 74 7.09 20.30 -30.29
N ASP A 75 7.72 20.01 -29.15
CA ASP A 75 9.12 20.35 -28.93
C ASP A 75 10.01 19.23 -29.50
N PRO A 76 10.81 19.49 -30.55
CA PRO A 76 11.68 18.48 -31.13
C PRO A 76 12.82 18.05 -30.20
N ASP A 77 13.11 18.83 -29.14
CA ASP A 77 14.15 18.54 -28.16
C ASP A 77 13.63 17.75 -26.93
N GLU A 78 12.35 17.35 -26.91
CA GLU A 78 11.81 16.52 -25.82
C GLU A 78 12.50 15.15 -25.76
N GLU A 79 13.15 14.90 -24.62
CA GLU A 79 13.85 13.66 -24.36
C GLU A 79 12.85 12.52 -24.11
N ALA A 80 13.33 11.28 -24.28
CA ALA A 80 12.50 10.09 -24.07
C ALA A 80 11.94 10.02 -22.63
N ASP A 81 12.65 10.60 -21.66
CA ASP A 81 12.21 10.67 -20.26
C ASP A 81 11.01 11.61 -20.07
N ASP A 82 10.95 12.71 -20.82
CA ASP A 82 9.82 13.65 -20.81
C ASP A 82 8.54 13.00 -21.37
N LYS A 83 8.68 12.20 -22.44
CA LYS A 83 7.59 11.46 -23.07
C LYS A 83 7.07 10.31 -22.20
N GLN A 84 7.96 9.73 -21.39
CA GLN A 84 7.64 8.73 -20.40
C GLN A 84 6.90 9.32 -19.19
N ALA A 85 7.26 10.54 -18.77
CA ALA A 85 6.55 11.29 -17.74
C ALA A 85 5.13 11.73 -18.16
N LEU A 86 4.91 11.97 -19.46
CA LEU A 86 3.60 12.27 -20.05
C LEU A 86 2.64 11.06 -20.13
N GLY A 87 3.01 9.90 -19.60
CA GLY A 87 2.10 8.77 -19.44
C GLY A 87 1.84 7.96 -20.70
N THR A 88 2.63 8.14 -21.76
CA THR A 88 2.54 7.39 -23.03
C THR A 88 2.96 5.91 -22.91
N ASN A 89 3.08 5.36 -21.69
CA ASN A 89 3.47 3.97 -21.45
C ASN A 89 2.28 3.15 -20.97
N GLY A 90 2.03 1.99 -21.60
CA GLY A 90 0.90 1.10 -21.32
C GLY A 90 0.80 0.55 -19.89
N VAL A 91 1.87 0.61 -19.09
CA VAL A 91 1.87 0.21 -17.68
C VAL A 91 0.92 1.08 -16.85
N TYR A 92 0.80 2.37 -17.19
CA TYR A 92 -0.05 3.29 -16.45
C TYR A 92 -1.53 3.04 -16.69
N ASN A 93 -1.93 2.67 -17.91
CA ASN A 93 -3.33 2.34 -18.22
C ASN A 93 -3.84 1.18 -17.35
N ASN A 94 -3.04 0.13 -17.14
CA ASN A 94 -3.43 -0.99 -16.28
C ASN A 94 -3.64 -0.58 -14.81
N LEU A 95 -2.85 0.36 -14.27
CA LEU A 95 -3.04 0.87 -12.91
C LEU A 95 -4.30 1.73 -12.77
N VAL A 96 -4.70 2.42 -13.84
CA VAL A 96 -5.97 3.16 -13.88
C VAL A 96 -7.16 2.21 -13.79
N GLU A 97 -7.13 1.14 -14.57
CA GLU A 97 -8.18 0.12 -14.58
C GLU A 97 -8.31 -0.56 -13.21
N ASP A 98 -7.20 -0.91 -12.56
CA ASP A 98 -7.20 -1.52 -11.22
C ASP A 98 -7.79 -0.59 -10.12
N LEU A 99 -7.60 0.73 -10.23
CA LEU A 99 -8.14 1.70 -9.25
C LEU A 99 -9.63 1.97 -9.43
N GLU A 100 -10.14 1.81 -10.65
CA GLU A 100 -11.56 2.03 -11.00
C GLU A 100 -12.42 0.79 -10.73
N GLU A 101 -11.79 -0.36 -10.46
CA GLU A 101 -12.47 -1.61 -10.11
C GLU A 101 -13.06 -1.57 -8.68
N GLU A 102 -14.36 -1.83 -8.55
CA GLU A 102 -15.03 -1.96 -7.25
C GLU A 102 -14.48 -3.16 -6.46
N ASP A 103 -14.09 -2.90 -5.21
CA ASP A 103 -13.57 -3.89 -4.28
C ASP A 103 -14.53 -4.06 -3.09
N ASP A 104 -15.59 -4.85 -3.32
CA ASP A 104 -16.65 -5.13 -2.34
C ASP A 104 -16.10 -5.65 -1.01
N GLU A 105 -15.07 -6.51 -1.07
CA GLU A 105 -14.45 -7.06 0.12
C GLU A 105 -13.76 -5.96 0.97
N LEU A 106 -13.19 -4.94 0.32
CA LEU A 106 -12.50 -3.84 1.02
C LEU A 106 -13.53 -2.94 1.67
N ASP A 107 -14.63 -2.71 0.97
CA ASP A 107 -15.75 -1.93 1.48
C ASP A 107 -16.41 -2.63 2.66
N ASP A 108 -16.61 -3.95 2.60
CA ASP A 108 -17.07 -4.74 3.74
C ASP A 108 -16.09 -4.68 4.91
N PHE A 109 -14.78 -4.74 4.66
CA PHE A 109 -13.79 -4.56 5.71
C PHE A 109 -13.78 -3.14 6.30
N ASN A 110 -14.00 -2.12 5.47
CA ASN A 110 -14.06 -0.72 5.90
C ASN A 110 -15.34 -0.39 6.68
N ARG A 111 -16.43 -1.13 6.44
CA ARG A 111 -17.69 -1.05 7.19
C ARG A 111 -17.59 -1.60 8.61
N LEU A 112 -16.63 -2.49 8.88
CA LEU A 112 -16.39 -3.01 10.22
C LEU A 112 -15.97 -1.90 11.18
N GLU A 113 -16.26 -2.08 12.47
CA GLU A 113 -15.86 -1.11 13.47
C GLU A 113 -14.33 -0.98 13.54
N PRO A 114 -13.79 0.21 13.83
CA PRO A 114 -12.35 0.42 13.92
C PRO A 114 -11.64 -0.53 14.90
N GLY A 115 -12.33 -0.94 15.99
CA GLY A 115 -11.83 -1.91 16.96
C GLY A 115 -11.68 -3.31 16.37
N GLU A 116 -12.72 -3.80 15.68
CA GLU A 116 -12.70 -5.12 15.02
C GLU A 116 -11.63 -5.19 13.92
N ARG A 117 -11.50 -4.10 13.14
CA ARG A 117 -10.44 -3.99 12.12
C ARG A 117 -9.06 -4.08 12.74
N LEU A 118 -8.85 -3.40 13.87
CA LEU A 118 -7.58 -3.46 14.60
C LEU A 118 -7.32 -4.87 15.13
N GLN A 119 -8.33 -5.54 15.71
CA GLN A 119 -8.18 -6.91 16.21
C GLN A 119 -7.79 -7.89 15.10
N LYS A 120 -8.43 -7.81 13.93
CA LYS A 120 -8.05 -8.62 12.76
C LYS A 120 -6.60 -8.39 12.32
N LEU A 121 -6.16 -7.13 12.28
CA LEU A 121 -4.77 -6.77 11.98
C LEU A 121 -3.78 -7.31 13.02
N VAL A 122 -4.06 -7.12 14.30
CA VAL A 122 -3.20 -7.59 15.40
C VAL A 122 -3.13 -9.11 15.42
N GLY A 123 -4.25 -9.80 15.21
CA GLY A 123 -4.31 -11.25 15.10
C GLY A 123 -3.43 -11.77 13.96
N HIS A 124 -3.53 -11.14 12.78
CA HIS A 124 -2.68 -11.48 11.64
C HIS A 124 -1.19 -11.30 11.94
N MET A 125 -0.80 -10.17 12.55
CA MET A 125 0.60 -9.92 12.92
C MET A 125 1.16 -10.96 13.90
N ARG A 126 0.34 -11.44 14.83
CA ARG A 126 0.75 -12.45 15.81
C ARG A 126 0.94 -13.81 15.17
N ILE A 127 0.02 -14.21 14.29
CA ILE A 127 0.04 -15.55 13.68
C ILE A 127 1.13 -15.67 12.62
N GLU A 128 1.24 -14.68 11.73
CA GLU A 128 2.13 -14.74 10.57
C GLU A 128 3.55 -14.21 10.85
N HIS A 129 3.69 -13.29 11.81
CA HIS A 129 4.95 -12.60 12.07
C HIS A 129 5.43 -12.70 13.51
N ASN A 130 4.73 -13.44 14.39
CA ASN A 130 5.00 -13.52 15.82
C ASN A 130 5.14 -12.12 16.46
N TYR A 131 4.42 -11.13 15.92
CA TYR A 131 4.59 -9.72 16.31
C TYR A 131 3.42 -9.23 17.16
N CYS A 132 3.75 -8.60 18.28
CA CYS A 132 2.75 -7.88 19.09
C CYS A 132 2.77 -6.39 18.76
N PHE A 133 1.63 -5.87 18.28
CA PHE A 133 1.44 -4.44 18.01
C PHE A 133 1.58 -3.56 19.26
N TRP A 134 1.10 -4.03 20.41
CA TRP A 134 1.09 -3.27 21.66
C TRP A 134 2.48 -3.23 22.31
N CYS A 135 3.15 -4.38 22.44
CA CYS A 135 4.54 -4.45 22.89
C CYS A 135 5.53 -3.83 21.88
N LYS A 136 5.12 -3.71 20.62
CA LYS A 136 5.97 -3.32 19.47
C LYS A 136 7.19 -4.23 19.30
N TYR A 137 7.03 -5.51 19.61
CA TYR A 137 8.12 -6.48 19.64
C TYR A 137 7.78 -7.72 18.79
N LYS A 138 8.80 -8.22 18.08
CA LYS A 138 8.74 -9.47 17.31
C LYS A 138 9.30 -10.60 18.17
N TYR A 139 8.45 -11.55 18.51
CA TYR A 139 8.81 -12.71 19.32
C TYR A 139 9.46 -13.79 18.45
N PRO A 140 10.37 -14.58 19.04
CA PRO A 140 10.96 -15.73 18.34
C PRO A 140 9.93 -16.84 18.10
N ASP A 141 9.02 -17.04 19.05
CA ASP A 141 8.07 -18.17 19.06
C ASP A 141 6.63 -17.73 18.74
N GLN A 142 5.88 -18.64 18.13
CA GLN A 142 4.48 -18.41 17.74
C GLN A 142 3.52 -18.31 18.95
N ASN A 143 3.95 -18.79 20.12
CA ASN A 143 3.19 -18.64 21.35
C ASN A 143 3.31 -17.24 21.99
N LEU A 144 4.18 -16.37 21.45
CA LEU A 144 4.49 -15.04 22.00
C LEU A 144 4.72 -15.09 23.52
N GLU A 145 5.58 -16.02 23.96
CA GLU A 145 5.85 -16.25 25.38
C GLU A 145 6.33 -14.95 26.05
N GLY A 146 5.60 -14.50 27.09
CA GLY A 146 5.84 -13.24 27.78
C GLY A 146 5.06 -12.02 27.26
N CYS A 147 4.16 -12.19 26.28
CA CYS A 147 3.20 -11.15 25.92
C CYS A 147 2.00 -11.16 26.89
N PRO A 148 1.59 -10.01 27.47
CA PRO A 148 0.59 -9.98 28.54
C PRO A 148 -0.85 -10.26 28.07
N GLY A 149 -1.13 -10.10 26.78
CA GLY A 149 -2.41 -10.50 26.19
C GLY A 149 -2.52 -10.12 24.73
N SER A 150 -3.71 -10.04 24.16
CA SER A 150 -3.92 -9.67 22.74
C SER A 150 -4.62 -8.33 22.52
N THR A 151 -5.19 -7.78 23.59
CA THR A 151 -5.95 -6.52 23.57
C THR A 151 -5.10 -5.35 24.07
N GLU A 152 -5.58 -4.12 23.87
CA GLU A 152 -4.92 -2.92 24.40
C GLU A 152 -4.87 -2.94 25.93
N GLU A 153 -5.97 -3.35 26.56
CA GLU A 153 -6.17 -3.38 28.02
C GLU A 153 -5.16 -4.28 28.73
N ASP A 154 -4.70 -5.35 28.08
CA ASP A 154 -3.68 -6.24 28.63
C ASP A 154 -2.28 -5.57 28.72
N HIS A 155 -2.10 -4.42 28.08
CA HIS A 155 -0.81 -3.74 27.93
C HIS A 155 -0.78 -2.32 28.50
N ASP A 156 -1.83 -1.93 29.23
CA ASP A 156 -1.98 -0.62 29.89
C ASP A 156 -1.28 -0.58 31.26
#